data_AF-A0A417YEI8-F1
#
_entry.id   AF-A0A417YEI8-F1
#
_cell.length_a   1.000
_cell.length_b   1.000
_cell.length_c   1.000
_cell.angle_alpha   90.00
_cell.angle_beta   90.00
_cell.angle_gamma   90.00
#
_symmetry.space_group_name_H-M   'P 1'
#
loop_
_entity.id
_entity.type
_entity.pdbx_description
1 polymer ?
#
loop_
_entity_poly.entity_id
_entity_poly.type
_entity_poly.pdbx_seq_one_letter_code
_entity_poly.pdbx_strand_id
1 'polypeptide(L)' 'MGRDEHKKRKNNFLSQTPKNQKTDGIDVEFSNEFADAEDREAQARSRAADKRAHEK' A
#
# COMPACT_ATOMS: atom_id res chain seq x y z
N MET A 1 -5.04 -19.66 15.28
CA MET A 1 -5.74 -18.80 14.30
C MET A 1 -4.72 -17.81 13.76
N GLY A 2 -4.22 -17.84 12.54
CA GLY A 2 -4.79 -18.27 11.26
C GLY A 2 -4.38 -17.24 10.21
N ARG A 3 -3.07 -16.95 10.09
CA ARG A 3 -2.57 -15.85 9.24
C ARG A 3 -2.09 -16.32 7.86
N ASP A 4 -1.79 -17.61 7.73
CA ASP A 4 -1.25 -18.19 6.50
C ASP A 4 -2.30 -18.90 5.61
N GLU A 5 -3.54 -19.07 6.07
CA GLU A 5 -4.60 -19.75 5.30
C GLU A 5 -5.20 -18.91 4.16
N HIS A 6 -4.86 -17.62 4.07
CA HIS A 6 -5.34 -16.73 3.01
C HIS A 6 -4.50 -16.77 1.73
N LYS A 7 -3.35 -17.46 1.76
CA LYS A 7 -2.56 -17.68 0.55
C LYS A 7 -3.06 -18.94 -0.14
N LYS A 8 -3.75 -18.72 -1.27
CA LYS A 8 -4.10 -19.67 -2.34
C LYS A 8 -5.54 -20.18 -2.32
N ARG A 9 -6.44 -19.39 -2.89
CA ARG A 9 -7.48 -19.94 -3.77
C ARG A 9 -7.32 -19.31 -5.15
N LYS A 10 -6.67 -20.05 -6.06
CA LYS A 10 -6.44 -19.62 -7.45
C LYS A 10 -7.75 -19.30 -8.20
N ASN A 11 -8.89 -19.81 -7.72
CA ASN A 11 -10.21 -19.65 -8.33
C ASN A 11 -11.23 -19.14 -7.29
N ASN A 12 -11.22 -17.84 -6.98
CA ASN A 12 -12.25 -17.23 -6.12
C ASN A 12 -13.48 -16.85 -6.96
N PHE A 13 -14.44 -17.77 -7.07
CA PHE A 13 -15.68 -17.58 -7.84
C PHE A 13 -16.61 -16.49 -7.29
N LEU A 14 -16.41 -16.09 -6.03
CA LEU A 14 -17.19 -15.05 -5.34
C LEU A 14 -16.44 -13.72 -5.24
N SER A 15 -15.36 -13.51 -6.03
CA SER A 15 -14.67 -12.23 -6.02
C SER A 15 -15.59 -11.11 -6.49
N GLN A 16 -15.84 -10.14 -5.62
CA GLN A 16 -16.70 -8.98 -5.91
C GLN A 16 -16.11 -8.09 -7.01
N THR A 17 -14.79 -8.11 -7.20
CA THR A 17 -14.10 -7.37 -8.26
C THR A 17 -14.11 -8.14 -9.58
N PRO A 18 -14.66 -7.55 -10.66
CA PRO A 18 -14.60 -8.09 -12.01
C PRO A 18 -13.17 -8.38 -12.47
N LYS A 19 -12.98 -9.41 -13.30
CA LYS A 19 -11.63 -9.87 -13.73
C LYS A 19 -10.82 -8.79 -14.46
N ASN A 20 -11.48 -7.94 -15.23
CA ASN A 20 -10.86 -6.83 -15.98
C ASN A 20 -10.47 -5.64 -15.11
N GLN A 21 -10.90 -5.59 -13.85
CA GLN A 21 -10.52 -4.56 -12.87
C GLN A 21 -9.50 -5.10 -11.87
N LYS A 22 -9.05 -6.35 -12.03
CA LYS A 22 -7.94 -6.89 -11.25
C LYS A 22 -6.65 -6.39 -11.89
N THR A 23 -6.02 -5.43 -11.22
CA THR A 23 -4.67 -4.99 -11.52
C THR A 23 -3.77 -5.42 -10.38
N ASP A 24 -2.59 -5.95 -10.68
CA ASP A 24 -1.61 -6.35 -9.66
C ASP A 24 -1.00 -5.15 -8.90
N GLY A 25 -1.38 -3.93 -9.30
CA GLY A 25 -0.80 -2.66 -8.89
C GLY A 25 -0.05 -2.07 -10.08
N ILE A 26 -0.15 -0.76 -10.28
CA ILE A 26 0.74 -0.05 -11.20
C ILE A 26 1.89 0.43 -10.34
N ASP A 27 3.10 -0.02 -10.65
CA ASP A 27 4.31 0.51 -10.03
C ASP A 27 4.53 1.92 -10.60
N VAL A 28 4.12 2.94 -9.86
CA VAL A 28 4.31 4.35 -10.21
C VAL A 28 5.36 4.93 -9.27
N GLU A 29 6.42 5.51 -9.80
CA GLU A 29 7.42 6.17 -8.98
C GLU A 29 6.89 7.47 -8.36
N PHE A 30 7.25 7.71 -7.10
CA PHE A 30 6.91 8.95 -6.43
C PHE A 30 7.66 10.13 -7.08
N SER A 31 6.91 11.20 -7.38
CA SER A 31 7.44 12.43 -8.00
C SER A 31 7.06 13.66 -7.17
N ASN A 32 8.08 14.40 -6.71
CA ASN A 32 7.87 15.58 -5.85
C ASN A 32 7.12 16.74 -6.52
N GLU A 33 7.20 16.84 -7.85
CA GLU A 33 6.59 17.91 -8.62
C GLU A 33 5.07 17.79 -8.70
N PHE A 34 4.56 16.55 -8.63
CA PHE A 34 3.13 16.25 -8.65
C PHE A 34 2.54 16.03 -7.25
N ALA A 35 3.40 16.00 -6.22
CA ALA A 35 2.98 15.81 -4.84
C ALA A 35 2.18 17.03 -4.34
N ASP A 36 1.01 16.75 -3.80
CA ASP A 36 0.18 17.77 -3.19
C ASP A 36 0.65 18.13 -1.76
N ALA A 37 -0.11 18.99 -1.08
CA ALA A 37 0.22 19.41 0.28
C ALA A 37 0.10 18.25 1.29
N GLU A 38 -0.85 17.34 1.08
CA GLU A 38 -1.12 16.21 1.97
C GLU A 38 0.00 15.17 1.85
N ASP A 39 0.45 14.90 0.63
CA ASP A 39 1.59 14.02 0.34
C ASP A 39 2.85 14.47 1.09
N ARG A 40 3.15 15.78 1.04
CA ARG A 40 4.31 16.36 1.73
C ARG A 40 4.19 16.24 3.24
N GLU A 41 3.01 16.47 3.79
CA GLU A 41 2.76 16.37 5.22
C GLU A 41 2.87 14.92 5.70
N ALA A 42 2.36 13.96 4.91
CA ALA A 42 2.48 12.53 5.18
C ALA A 42 3.95 12.09 5.22
N GLN A 43 4.78 12.56 4.27
CA GLN A 43 6.22 12.28 4.28
C GLN A 43 6.92 12.85 5.53
N ALA A 44 6.57 14.07 5.93
CA ALA A 44 7.13 14.68 7.13
C ALA A 44 6.77 13.88 8.39
N ARG A 45 5.50 13.42 8.50
CA ARG A 45 5.04 12.57 9.60
C ARG A 45 5.74 11.21 9.63
N SER A 46 5.89 10.57 8.47
CA SER A 46 6.60 9.29 8.35
C SER A 46 8.05 9.42 8.84
N ARG A 47 8.78 10.43 8.36
CA ARG A 47 10.17 10.69 8.81
C ARG A 47 10.26 10.94 10.32
N ALA A 48 9.30 11.64 10.91
CA ALA A 48 9.26 11.89 12.35
C ALA A 48 8.96 10.61 13.15
N ALA A 49 8.11 9.72 12.62
CA ALA A 49 7.85 8.41 13.23
C ALA A 49 9.09 7.51 13.19
N ASP A 50 9.78 7.45 12.04
CA ASP A 50 10.99 6.63 11.89
C ASP A 50 12.10 7.06 12.85
N LYS A 51 12.31 8.38 13.00
CA LYS A 51 13.25 8.91 14.01
C LYS A 51 12.92 8.42 15.41
N ARG A 52 11.65 8.50 15.82
CA ARG A 52 11.22 8.00 17.13
C ARG A 52 11.41 6.49 17.30
N ALA A 53 11.23 5.72 16.22
CA ALA A 53 11.38 4.28 16.25
C ALA A 53 12.86 3.85 16.34
N HIS A 54 13.76 4.62 15.72
CA HIS A 54 15.19 4.31 15.66
C HIS A 54 16.02 4.96 16.78
N GLU A 55 15.55 5.98 17.47
CA GLU A 55 16.24 6.60 18.62
C GLU A 55 15.99 5.87 19.96
N LYS A 56 15.86 4.55 19.94
CA LYS A 56 15.64 3.71 21.12
C LYS A 56 16.77 2.71 21.31
#